data_AF-A0A286IQC0-F1
#
_entry.id   AF-A0A286IQC0-F1
#
_cell.length_a   1.000
_cell.length_b   1.000
_cell.length_c   1.000
_cell.angle_alpha   90.00
_cell.angle_beta   90.00
_cell.angle_gamma   90.00
#
_symmetry.space_group_name_H-M   'P 1'
#
loop_
_entity.id
_entity.type
_entity.pdbx_description
1 polymer ?
#
loop_
_entity_poly.entity_id
_entity_poly.type
_entity_poly.pdbx_seq_one_letter_code
_entity_poly.pdbx_strand_id
1 'polypeptide(L)'
;MKLQIEEITKFEFPKLHIKWSNGYTVEWDVEQYLKNIIKSPESEYWKILEESTFKQAFVKDGFIQWDGIISQMYCGGDTSSQPVFFSSSEIAKELDFAIL
;
A
#
# COMPACT_ATOMS: atom_id res chain seq x y z
N MET A 1 -16.51 -11.96 9.39
CA MET A 1 -15.26 -12.40 8.71
C MET A 1 -14.43 -11.15 8.47
N LYS A 2 -13.12 -11.12 8.77
CA LYS A 2 -12.30 -9.94 8.47
C LYS A 2 -11.84 -10.05 7.01
N LEU A 3 -12.14 -9.04 6.20
CA LEU A 3 -11.64 -8.94 4.83
C LEU A 3 -10.11 -8.76 4.86
N GLN A 4 -9.42 -9.57 4.05
CA GLN A 4 -7.96 -9.53 3.94
C GLN A 4 -7.56 -9.54 2.47
N ILE A 5 -6.46 -8.86 2.17
CA ILE A 5 -5.80 -8.90 0.86
C ILE A 5 -5.12 -10.26 0.72
N GLU A 6 -5.41 -10.98 -0.37
CA GLU A 6 -4.81 -12.27 -0.68
C GLU A 6 -3.62 -12.13 -1.64
N GLU A 7 -3.84 -11.44 -2.75
CA GLU A 7 -2.85 -11.34 -3.83
C GLU A 7 -3.05 -10.08 -4.68
N ILE A 8 -1.97 -9.67 -5.36
CA ILE A 8 -2.01 -8.68 -6.43
C ILE A 8 -2.14 -9.46 -7.75
N THR A 9 -3.24 -9.28 -8.46
CA THR A 9 -3.55 -10.04 -9.67
C THR A 9 -3.02 -9.38 -10.93
N LYS A 10 -2.81 -8.05 -10.91
CA LYS A 10 -2.29 -7.28 -12.03
C LYS A 10 -1.65 -5.98 -11.57
N PHE A 11 -0.57 -5.60 -12.25
CA PHE A 11 0.11 -4.32 -12.11
C PHE A 11 -0.20 -3.45 -13.34
N GLU A 12 -0.89 -2.34 -13.15
CA GLU A 12 -1.21 -1.36 -14.20
C GLU A 12 -0.86 0.03 -13.70
N PHE A 13 0.41 0.43 -13.81
CA PHE A 13 0.92 1.67 -13.21
C PHE A 13 0.02 2.91 -13.45
N PRO A 14 -0.37 3.68 -12.41
CA PRO A 14 -0.02 3.58 -10.98
C PRO A 14 -1.02 2.77 -10.13
N LYS A 15 -1.78 1.86 -10.75
CA LYS A 15 -2.86 1.08 -10.16
C LYS A 15 -2.51 -0.39 -9.93
N LEU A 16 -2.96 -0.92 -8.79
CA LEU A 16 -2.86 -2.33 -8.46
C LEU A 16 -4.24 -2.96 -8.50
N HIS A 17 -4.35 -4.14 -9.12
CA HIS A 17 -5.55 -4.96 -8.99
C HIS A 17 -5.34 -5.94 -7.85
N ILE A 18 -6.14 -5.81 -6.80
CA ILE A 18 -5.97 -6.54 -5.54
C ILE A 18 -7.15 -7.47 -5.36
N LYS A 19 -6.87 -8.76 -5.13
CA LYS A 19 -7.89 -9.75 -4.79
C LYS A 19 -8.00 -9.89 -3.27
N TRP A 20 -9.24 -9.91 -2.80
CA TRP A 20 -9.60 -10.02 -1.41
C TRP A 20 -10.10 -11.42 -1.08
N SER A 21 -10.08 -11.75 0.22
CA SER A 21 -10.50 -13.05 0.76
C SER A 21 -11.98 -13.40 0.54
N ASN A 22 -12.79 -12.45 0.08
CA ASN A 22 -14.17 -12.66 -0.34
C ASN A 22 -14.30 -12.98 -1.84
N GLY A 23 -13.17 -13.11 -2.56
CA GLY A 23 -13.11 -13.41 -4.00
C GLY A 23 -13.24 -12.19 -4.91
N TYR A 24 -13.51 -10.99 -4.37
CA TYR A 24 -13.59 -9.78 -5.19
C TYR A 24 -12.20 -9.26 -5.54
N THR A 25 -12.08 -8.70 -6.74
CA THR A 25 -10.89 -7.95 -7.16
C THR A 25 -11.27 -6.48 -7.27
N VAL A 26 -10.44 -5.61 -6.69
CA VAL A 26 -10.62 -4.16 -6.74
C VAL A 26 -9.41 -3.52 -7.39
N GLU A 27 -9.62 -2.37 -8.01
CA GLU A 27 -8.54 -1.52 -8.50
C GLU A 27 -8.21 -0.49 -7.42
N TRP A 28 -6.93 -0.37 -7.08
CA TRP A 28 -6.41 0.60 -6.12
C TRP A 28 -5.41 1.54 -6.79
N ASP A 29 -5.73 2.84 -6.81
CA ASP A 29 -4.85 3.88 -7.34
C ASP A 29 -3.84 4.32 -6.26
N VAL A 30 -2.62 3.80 -6.38
CA VAL A 30 -1.57 4.01 -5.38
C VAL A 30 -1.10 5.46 -5.38
N GLU A 31 -1.04 6.12 -6.54
CA GLU A 31 -0.64 7.52 -6.64
C GLU A 31 -1.65 8.43 -5.93
N GLN A 32 -2.93 8.23 -6.19
CA GLN A 32 -3.99 8.99 -5.53
C GLN A 32 -3.97 8.75 -4.00
N TYR A 33 -3.80 7.51 -3.56
CA TYR A 33 -3.69 7.18 -2.15
C TYR A 33 -2.49 7.89 -1.49
N LEU A 34 -1.29 7.81 -2.08
CA LEU A 34 -0.08 8.44 -1.53
C LEU A 34 -0.22 9.96 -1.45
N LYS A 35 -0.82 10.61 -2.45
CA LYS A 35 -1.13 12.06 -2.41
C LYS A 35 -2.06 12.43 -1.25
N ASN A 36 -2.95 11.54 -0.84
CA ASN A 36 -3.86 11.81 0.27
C ASN A 36 -3.14 11.75 1.62
N ILE A 37 -2.27 10.74 1.82
CA ILE A 37 -1.64 10.47 3.13
C ILE A 37 -0.27 11.14 3.31
N ILE A 38 0.51 11.33 2.25
CA ILE A 38 1.85 11.89 2.30
C ILE A 38 1.79 13.37 1.96
N LYS A 39 2.21 14.21 2.92
CA LYS A 39 2.29 15.67 2.72
C LYS A 39 3.68 16.15 2.32
N SER A 40 4.72 15.40 2.67
CA SER A 40 6.10 15.76 2.35
C SER A 40 6.54 15.15 1.01
N PRO A 41 7.01 15.97 0.05
CA PRO A 41 7.52 15.47 -1.22
C PRO A 41 8.85 14.70 -1.09
N GLU A 42 9.55 14.84 0.04
CA GLU A 42 10.83 14.16 0.31
C GLU A 42 10.65 12.76 0.91
N SER A 43 9.40 12.33 1.11
CA SER A 43 9.09 11.03 1.67
C SER A 43 9.55 9.88 0.75
N GLU A 44 10.17 8.85 1.31
CA GLU A 44 10.57 7.66 0.54
C GLU A 44 9.38 6.91 -0.08
N TYR A 45 8.16 7.16 0.42
CA TYR A 45 6.92 6.61 -0.16
C TYR A 45 6.76 6.98 -1.64
N TRP A 46 7.31 8.11 -2.08
CA TRP A 46 7.24 8.52 -3.49
C TRP A 46 8.03 7.59 -4.41
N LYS A 47 9.01 6.83 -3.90
CA LYS A 47 9.71 5.79 -4.66
C LYS A 47 8.79 4.66 -5.12
N ILE A 48 7.64 4.45 -4.47
CA ILE A 48 6.61 3.50 -4.92
C ILE A 48 6.14 3.85 -6.33
N LEU A 49 6.11 5.15 -6.68
CA LEU A 49 5.67 5.64 -7.99
C LEU A 49 6.78 5.60 -9.05
N GLU A 50 7.95 5.03 -8.76
CA GLU A 50 8.91 4.64 -9.78
C GLU A 50 8.47 3.32 -10.39
N GLU A 51 8.28 3.25 -11.71
CA GLU A 51 7.65 2.08 -12.37
C GLU A 51 8.35 0.73 -12.06
N SER A 52 9.68 0.74 -11.96
CA SER A 52 10.48 -0.44 -11.57
C SER A 52 10.22 -0.89 -10.14
N THR A 53 9.99 0.06 -9.24
CA THR A 53 9.73 -0.19 -7.82
C THR A 53 8.27 -0.61 -7.66
N PHE A 54 7.34 0.07 -8.32
CA PHE A 54 5.91 -0.25 -8.33
C PHE A 54 5.64 -1.73 -8.61
N LYS A 55 6.29 -2.30 -9.63
CA LYS A 55 6.14 -3.71 -10.04
C LYS A 55 6.68 -4.73 -9.04
N GLN A 56 7.39 -4.29 -8.00
CA GLN A 56 7.90 -5.14 -6.93
C GLN A 56 6.93 -5.25 -5.75
N ALA A 57 5.73 -4.67 -5.83
CA ALA A 57 4.75 -4.80 -4.77
C ALA A 57 4.41 -6.27 -4.52
N PHE A 58 4.30 -6.68 -3.26
CA PHE A 58 3.93 -8.03 -2.89
C PHE A 58 2.98 -8.02 -1.67
N VAL A 59 2.23 -9.11 -1.52
CA VAL A 59 1.38 -9.34 -0.35
C VAL A 59 2.12 -10.18 0.67
N LYS A 60 2.16 -9.72 1.91
CA LYS A 60 2.70 -10.47 3.05
C LYS A 60 1.84 -10.21 4.27
N ASP A 61 1.34 -11.28 4.89
CA ASP A 61 0.50 -11.24 6.10
C ASP A 61 -0.74 -10.33 5.99
N GLY A 62 -1.32 -10.21 4.78
CA GLY A 62 -2.48 -9.34 4.51
C GLY A 62 -2.16 -7.85 4.31
N PHE A 63 -0.87 -7.53 4.15
CA PHE A 63 -0.36 -6.20 3.84
C PHE A 63 0.27 -6.15 2.46
N ILE A 64 0.10 -5.04 1.75
CA ILE A 64 0.88 -4.75 0.54
C ILE A 64 2.17 -4.04 0.94
N GLN A 65 3.30 -4.53 0.44
CA GLN A 65 4.64 -4.05 0.78
C GLN A 65 5.49 -3.89 -0.47
N TRP A 66 6.54 -3.08 -0.35
CA TRP A 66 7.60 -2.91 -1.35
C TRP A 66 8.95 -3.10 -0.68
N ASP A 67 9.80 -3.92 -1.28
CA ASP A 67 11.15 -4.14 -0.77
C ASP A 67 11.98 -2.85 -0.86
N GLY A 68 12.71 -2.54 0.20
CA GLY A 68 13.65 -1.40 0.23
C GLY A 68 13.02 -0.02 0.40
N ILE A 69 11.70 0.08 0.56
CA ILE A 69 11.04 1.36 0.90
C ILE A 69 10.82 1.44 2.40
N ILE A 70 11.44 2.44 3.02
CA ILE A 70 11.48 2.59 4.46
C ILE A 70 10.82 3.91 4.87
N SER A 71 9.93 3.83 5.84
CA SER A 71 9.41 4.99 6.55
C SER A 71 10.32 5.32 7.72
N GLN A 72 10.82 6.55 7.76
CA GLN A 72 11.48 7.10 8.95
C GLN A 72 10.43 7.70 9.87
N MET A 73 10.21 7.06 11.01
CA MET A 73 9.40 7.64 12.09
C MET A 73 10.32 8.15 13.19
N TYR A 74 10.11 9.40 13.61
CA TYR A 74 10.79 10.00 14.74
C TYR A 74 9.90 9.83 15.98
N CYS A 75 10.34 9.01 16.93
CA CYS A 75 9.65 8.83 18.22
C CYS A 75 10.62 9.16 19.35
N GLY A 76 10.35 10.23 20.09
CA GLY A 76 11.08 10.53 21.34
C GLY A 76 12.57 10.86 21.19
N GLY A 77 13.03 11.24 19.99
CA GLY A 77 14.45 11.52 19.70
C GLY A 77 15.20 10.39 19.00
N ASP A 78 14.59 9.21 18.89
CA ASP A 78 15.11 8.08 18.11
C ASP A 78 14.47 8.03 16.73
N THR A 79 15.30 7.79 15.70
CA THR A 79 14.84 7.52 14.33
C THR A 79 14.65 6.02 14.17
N SER A 80 13.41 5.59 13.99
CA SER A 80 13.10 4.20 13.63
C SER A 80 12.85 4.10 12.13
N SER A 81 13.55 3.17 11.49
CA SER A 81 13.36 2.77 10.10
C SER A 81 12.43 1.56 10.06
N GLN A 82 11.25 1.70 9.47
CA GLN A 82 10.30 0.59 9.30
C GLN A 82 9.96 0.39 7.83
N PRO A 83 9.79 -0.87 7.35
CA PRO A 83 9.29 -1.11 6.01
C PRO A 83 7.95 -0.42 5.78
N VAL A 84 7.74 0.10 4.57
CA VAL A 84 6.43 0.63 4.19
C VAL A 84 5.49 -0.53 3.91
N PHE A 85 4.37 -0.56 4.63
CA PHE A 85 3.30 -1.52 4.43
C PHE A 85 1.94 -0.82 4.48
N PHE A 86 0.99 -1.32 3.70
CA PHE A 86 -0.39 -0.84 3.69
C PHE A 86 -1.32 -1.98 4.05
N SER A 87 -2.13 -1.76 5.09
CA SER A 87 -3.05 -2.76 5.59
C SER A 87 -4.31 -2.84 4.74
N SER A 88 -4.92 -4.03 4.77
CA SER A 88 -6.25 -4.27 4.23
C SER A 88 -7.29 -3.25 4.74
N SER A 89 -7.19 -2.79 5.99
CA SER A 89 -8.14 -1.83 6.56
C SER A 89 -7.96 -0.41 6.02
N GLU A 90 -6.72 0.02 5.79
CA GLU A 90 -6.42 1.34 5.21
C GLU A 90 -6.89 1.43 3.76
N ILE A 91 -6.61 0.39 2.97
CA ILE A 91 -7.01 0.33 1.55
C ILE A 91 -8.53 0.22 1.44
N ALA A 92 -9.18 -0.63 2.24
CA ALA A 92 -10.65 -0.75 2.22
C ALA A 92 -11.34 0.57 2.59
N LYS A 93 -10.78 1.33 3.55
CA LYS A 93 -11.31 2.63 3.96
C LYS A 93 -11.21 3.67 2.84
N GLU A 94 -10.12 3.66 2.08
CA GLU A 94 -9.96 4.61 0.97
C GLU A 94 -10.88 4.28 -0.21
N LEU A 95 -11.03 3.01 -0.54
CA LEU A 95 -11.89 2.55 -1.64
C LEU A 95 -13.40 2.63 -1.33
N ASP A 96 -13.78 3.15 -0.16
CA ASP A 96 -15.13 3.05 0.42
C ASP A 96 -15.70 1.63 0.24
N PHE A 97 -14.82 0.64 0.38
CA PHE A 97 -15.14 -0.76 0.22
C PHE A 97 -15.85 -1.15 1.51
N ALA A 98 -17.14 -0.82 1.56
CA ALA A 98 -18.01 -1.14 2.67
C ALA A 98 -17.78 -2.61 3.00
N ILE A 99 -17.41 -2.87 4.24
CA ILE A 99 -17.35 -4.19 4.83
C ILE A 99 -18.82 -4.69 4.85
N LEU A 100 -19.29 -5.17 3.69
CA LEU A 100 -20.58 -5.85 3.51
C LEU A 100 -20.46 -7.29 4.01
#